data_AF-A0ABD5TXC8-F1
#
_entry.id   AF-A0ABD5TXC8-F1
#
_cell.length_a   1.000
_cell.length_b   1.000
_cell.length_c   1.000
_cell.angle_alpha   90.00
_cell.angle_beta   90.00
_cell.angle_gamma   90.00
#
_symmetry.space_group_name_H-M   'P 1'
#
loop_
_entity.id
_entity.type
_entity.pdbx_description
1 polymer ?
#
loop_
_entity_poly.entity_id
_entity_poly.type
_entity_poly.pdbx_seq_one_letter_code
_entity_poly.pdbx_strand_id
1 'polypeptide(L)'
;MDKTFDLKGPLRRVPTATPKYQIVTSTNRISVSQGEKTTFSVYLTGYGEIERHKMSVFLDYSSLLSGGEIVIPFHKDNEGNVSFGGPVLEEGNQLVHQIQGNSATLFLSELLFIDNPGFESPPEDNALERLYPVIVAEGDWSEHAPIQVELDIAEDAEPGDYDFQMFLLYSDRLDAFQSSAVVEIHVQSKVEEYEPWPQRFAILGALIALASLIYQTGIITYILSALIALAYSIYQTGIITYIL
;
A
#
# COMPACT_ATOMS: atom_id res chain seq x y z
N MET A 1 -34.28 -16.81 11.99
CA MET A 1 -35.05 -16.42 10.79
C MET A 1 -34.05 -15.81 9.84
N ASP A 2 -33.54 -16.61 8.92
CA ASP A 2 -32.55 -16.21 7.92
C ASP A 2 -33.16 -15.22 6.94
N LYS A 3 -32.71 -13.97 6.99
CA LYS A 3 -32.93 -13.03 5.89
C LYS A 3 -31.82 -13.26 4.88
N THR A 4 -32.05 -14.18 3.94
CA THR A 4 -31.25 -14.25 2.72
C THR A 4 -31.40 -12.92 1.98
N PHE A 5 -30.29 -12.19 1.87
CA PHE A 5 -30.19 -10.99 1.04
C PHE A 5 -30.37 -11.41 -0.42
N ASP A 6 -31.53 -11.10 -1.00
CA ASP A 6 -31.77 -11.27 -2.43
C ASP A 6 -31.12 -10.09 -3.16
N LEU A 7 -29.79 -10.17 -3.32
CA LEU A 7 -29.06 -9.27 -4.19
C LEU A 7 -29.52 -9.60 -5.61
N LYS A 8 -30.34 -8.72 -6.21
CA LYS A 8 -30.57 -8.76 -7.66
C LYS A 8 -29.22 -8.57 -8.32
N GLY A 9 -28.57 -9.67 -8.68
CA GLY A 9 -27.30 -9.65 -9.38
C GLY A 9 -27.43 -8.78 -10.64
N PRO A 10 -26.38 -8.03 -11.03
CA PRO A 10 -26.40 -7.32 -12.28
C PRO A 10 -26.77 -8.28 -13.42
N LEU A 11 -27.59 -7.81 -14.37
CA LEU A 11 -27.91 -8.60 -15.56
C LEU A 11 -26.60 -8.99 -16.25
N ARG A 12 -26.23 -10.27 -16.14
CA ARG A 12 -25.05 -10.84 -16.81
C ARG A 12 -25.16 -10.54 -18.31
N ARG A 13 -24.19 -9.83 -18.88
CA ARG A 13 -24.19 -9.49 -20.30
C ARG A 13 -23.67 -10.74 -21.07
N VAL A 14 -23.60 -10.66 -22.39
CA VAL A 14 -23.03 -11.75 -23.19
C VAL A 14 -21.54 -11.48 -23.31
N PRO A 15 -20.65 -12.44 -22.99
CA PRO A 15 -19.20 -12.20 -23.05
C PRO A 15 -18.79 -11.87 -24.48
N THR A 16 -18.14 -10.73 -24.69
CA THR A 16 -17.68 -10.29 -26.01
C THR A 16 -16.17 -10.46 -26.21
N ALA A 17 -15.42 -10.73 -25.14
CA ALA A 17 -13.99 -10.97 -25.15
C ALA A 17 -13.59 -12.01 -24.10
N THR A 18 -12.51 -12.74 -24.37
CA THR A 18 -11.85 -13.62 -23.41
C THR A 18 -11.40 -12.80 -22.20
N PRO A 19 -11.76 -13.20 -20.95
CA PRO A 19 -11.43 -12.42 -19.78
C PRO A 19 -9.91 -12.37 -19.55
N LYS A 20 -9.42 -11.21 -19.14
CA LYS A 20 -8.02 -10.99 -18.81
C LYS A 20 -7.92 -10.14 -17.56
N TYR A 21 -7.48 -10.78 -16.48
CA TYR A 21 -7.32 -10.15 -15.17
C TYR A 21 -5.90 -10.28 -14.68
N GLN A 22 -5.47 -9.31 -13.88
CA GLN A 22 -4.16 -9.24 -13.27
C GLN A 22 -4.28 -8.86 -11.80
N ILE A 23 -3.51 -9.55 -10.96
CA ILE A 23 -3.25 -9.12 -9.59
C ILE A 23 -2.14 -8.07 -9.61
N VAL A 24 -2.37 -6.93 -8.98
CA VAL A 24 -1.39 -5.86 -8.79
C VAL A 24 -1.24 -5.59 -7.31
N THR A 25 -0.02 -5.37 -6.83
CA THR A 25 0.25 -5.10 -5.42
C THR A 25 0.74 -3.66 -5.25
N SER A 26 0.45 -3.03 -4.11
CA SER A 26 0.95 -1.67 -3.85
C SER A 26 2.47 -1.60 -3.76
N THR A 27 3.11 -2.70 -3.40
CA THR A 27 4.56 -2.85 -3.34
C THR A 27 4.97 -4.26 -3.76
N ASN A 28 6.20 -4.39 -4.22
CA ASN A 28 6.82 -5.67 -4.55
C ASN A 28 7.75 -6.16 -3.43
N ARG A 29 8.14 -5.28 -2.50
CA ARG A 29 9.02 -5.59 -1.37
C ARG A 29 8.59 -4.85 -0.12
N ILE A 30 8.63 -5.53 1.01
CA ILE A 30 8.38 -4.95 2.33
C ILE A 30 9.52 -5.33 3.27
N SER A 31 9.98 -4.38 4.08
CA SER A 31 10.96 -4.63 5.13
C SER A 31 10.25 -4.52 6.47
N VAL A 32 10.42 -5.53 7.33
CA VAL A 32 9.70 -5.65 8.59
C VAL A 32 10.60 -6.28 9.66
N SER A 33 10.45 -5.86 10.91
CA SER A 33 11.19 -6.43 12.04
C SER A 33 10.52 -7.70 12.55
N GLN A 34 11.27 -8.53 13.26
CA GLN A 34 10.73 -9.70 13.97
C GLN A 34 9.66 -9.26 14.99
N GLY A 35 8.52 -9.94 15.02
CA GLY A 35 7.40 -9.60 15.93
C GLY A 35 6.55 -8.41 15.52
N GLU A 36 6.86 -7.73 14.41
CA GLU A 36 6.07 -6.61 13.91
C GLU A 36 4.99 -7.06 12.92
N LYS A 37 4.01 -6.17 12.73
CA LYS A 37 2.97 -6.33 11.73
C LYS A 37 3.38 -5.65 10.44
N THR A 38 3.02 -6.23 9.31
CA THR A 38 3.17 -5.60 8.00
C THR A 38 1.89 -5.68 7.19
N THR A 39 1.64 -4.65 6.39
CA THR A 39 0.42 -4.53 5.59
C THR A 39 0.75 -4.13 4.17
N PHE A 40 0.08 -4.74 3.20
CA PHE A 40 0.10 -4.27 1.82
C PHE A 40 -1.25 -4.43 1.14
N SER A 41 -1.42 -3.70 0.05
CA SER A 41 -2.66 -3.64 -0.70
C SER A 41 -2.57 -4.50 -1.95
N VAL A 42 -3.68 -5.14 -2.28
CA VAL A 42 -3.85 -5.96 -3.47
C VAL A 42 -5.00 -5.39 -4.29
N TYR A 43 -4.74 -5.19 -5.57
CA TYR A 43 -5.65 -4.66 -6.56
C TYR A 43 -5.90 -5.72 -7.63
N LEU A 44 -7.09 -5.67 -8.20
CA LEU A 44 -7.48 -6.51 -9.32
C LEU A 44 -7.84 -5.58 -10.48
N THR A 45 -7.15 -5.77 -11.60
CA THR A 45 -7.37 -4.99 -12.81
C THR A 45 -7.61 -5.95 -13.98
N GLY A 46 -8.56 -5.64 -14.85
CA GLY A 46 -8.85 -6.53 -15.97
C GLY A 46 -10.04 -6.13 -16.79
N TYR A 47 -10.45 -7.03 -17.67
CA TYR A 47 -11.65 -6.87 -18.47
C TYR A 47 -12.26 -8.23 -18.81
N GLY A 48 -13.53 -8.19 -19.23
CA GLY A 48 -14.30 -9.38 -19.64
C GLY A 48 -15.04 -10.04 -18.49
N GLU A 49 -16.03 -10.86 -18.81
CA GLU A 49 -16.89 -11.49 -17.81
C GLU A 49 -16.25 -12.76 -17.26
N ILE A 50 -16.35 -12.94 -15.94
CA ILE A 50 -15.91 -14.16 -15.24
C ILE A 50 -17.13 -14.83 -14.61
N GLU A 51 -17.14 -16.16 -14.61
CA GLU A 51 -18.21 -16.93 -13.95
C GLU A 51 -17.77 -17.48 -12.61
N ARG A 52 -16.48 -17.79 -12.48
CA ARG A 52 -15.90 -18.34 -11.26
C ARG A 52 -14.55 -17.70 -11.03
N HIS A 53 -14.26 -17.44 -9.77
CA HIS A 53 -12.97 -16.92 -9.35
C HIS A 53 -12.64 -17.35 -7.93
N LYS A 54 -11.35 -17.47 -7.67
CA LYS A 54 -10.78 -17.81 -6.38
C LYS A 54 -9.41 -17.14 -6.30
N MET A 55 -9.16 -16.46 -5.19
CA MET A 55 -7.83 -16.00 -4.84
C MET A 55 -7.22 -16.97 -3.83
N SER A 56 -5.98 -17.37 -4.06
CA SER A 56 -5.21 -18.18 -3.12
C SER A 56 -3.95 -17.42 -2.77
N VAL A 57 -3.63 -17.38 -1.48
CA VAL A 57 -2.35 -16.89 -1.01
C VAL A 57 -1.57 -18.06 -0.44
N PHE A 58 -0.27 -18.04 -0.68
CA PHE A 58 0.63 -19.12 -0.29
C PHE A 58 1.96 -18.55 0.17
N LEU A 59 2.40 -19.04 1.33
CA LEU A 59 3.74 -18.86 1.85
C LEU A 59 4.39 -20.24 1.99
N ASP A 60 5.63 -20.36 1.57
CA ASP A 60 6.39 -21.60 1.72
C ASP A 60 6.97 -21.78 3.14
N TYR A 61 6.87 -20.75 3.99
CA TYR A 61 7.64 -20.67 5.24
C TYR A 61 6.71 -20.63 6.46
N SER A 62 6.47 -21.80 7.07
CA SER A 62 5.57 -21.93 8.22
C SER A 62 6.06 -21.23 9.49
N SER A 63 7.35 -20.93 9.60
CA SER A 63 7.96 -20.24 10.74
C SER A 63 7.93 -18.71 10.62
N LEU A 64 7.57 -18.17 9.45
CA LEU A 64 7.59 -16.72 9.21
C LEU A 64 6.46 -16.00 9.94
N LEU A 65 5.28 -16.60 9.97
CA LEU A 65 4.04 -15.96 10.41
C LEU A 65 3.56 -16.54 11.73
N SER A 66 3.20 -15.66 12.65
CA SER A 66 2.41 -15.99 13.85
C SER A 66 0.90 -15.89 13.59
N GLY A 67 0.52 -15.20 12.51
CA GLY A 67 -0.85 -14.95 12.10
C GLY A 67 -0.89 -14.07 10.85
N GLY A 68 -2.10 -13.75 10.42
CA GLY A 68 -2.33 -12.82 9.33
C GLY A 68 -3.78 -12.87 8.88
N GLU A 69 -4.22 -11.82 8.22
CA GLU A 69 -5.57 -11.69 7.73
C GLU A 69 -5.62 -10.99 6.37
N ILE A 70 -6.59 -11.42 5.56
CA ILE A 70 -6.98 -10.76 4.33
C ILE A 70 -8.25 -9.99 4.64
N VAL A 71 -8.21 -8.68 4.51
CA VAL A 71 -9.30 -7.76 4.81
C VAL A 71 -9.84 -7.18 3.52
N ILE A 72 -11.14 -7.35 3.27
CA ILE A 72 -11.85 -6.75 2.15
C ILE A 72 -12.81 -5.69 2.71
N PRO A 73 -12.47 -4.40 2.64
CA PRO A 73 -13.37 -3.34 3.07
C PRO A 73 -14.59 -3.26 2.15
N PHE A 74 -15.75 -2.98 2.75
CA PHE A 74 -16.96 -2.63 2.02
C PHE A 74 -17.64 -1.42 2.66
N HIS A 75 -18.45 -0.73 1.89
CA HIS A 75 -19.35 0.30 2.38
C HIS A 75 -20.77 -0.25 2.34
N LYS A 76 -21.54 0.02 3.39
CA LYS A 76 -22.96 -0.30 3.46
C LYS A 76 -23.74 1.00 3.61
N ASP A 77 -24.64 1.29 2.69
CA ASP A 77 -25.47 2.49 2.77
C ASP A 77 -26.62 2.33 3.79
N ASN A 78 -27.36 3.41 4.01
CA ASN A 78 -28.51 3.44 4.93
C ASN A 78 -29.66 2.51 4.50
N GLU A 79 -29.70 2.10 3.23
CA GLU A 79 -30.70 1.19 2.67
C GLU A 79 -30.24 -0.28 2.77
N GLY A 80 -28.99 -0.50 3.16
CA GLY A 80 -28.38 -1.80 3.33
C GLY A 80 -27.72 -2.37 2.07
N ASN A 81 -27.57 -1.57 1.02
CA ASN A 81 -26.81 -1.94 -0.17
C ASN A 81 -25.32 -1.93 0.15
N VAL A 82 -24.58 -2.90 -0.40
CA VAL A 82 -23.15 -3.07 -0.17
C VAL A 82 -22.38 -2.68 -1.44
N SER A 83 -21.44 -1.76 -1.32
CA SER A 83 -20.42 -1.47 -2.33
C SER A 83 -19.04 -1.86 -1.80
N PHE A 84 -18.14 -2.30 -2.67
CA PHE A 84 -16.78 -2.69 -2.30
C PHE A 84 -15.79 -1.60 -2.69
N GLY A 85 -14.68 -1.49 -1.95
CA GLY A 85 -13.60 -0.53 -2.25
C GLY A 85 -13.82 0.89 -1.71
N GLY A 86 -14.99 1.24 -1.19
CA GLY A 86 -15.21 2.52 -0.51
C GLY A 86 -14.48 2.61 0.83
N PRO A 87 -14.29 3.82 1.40
CA PRO A 87 -13.75 4.00 2.73
C PRO A 87 -14.56 3.18 3.75
N VAL A 88 -13.86 2.52 4.67
CA VAL A 88 -14.49 1.91 5.84
C VAL A 88 -15.02 3.05 6.70
N LEU A 89 -16.26 3.48 6.42
CA LEU A 89 -16.88 4.57 7.15
C LEU A 89 -17.31 4.16 8.56
N GLU A 90 -17.48 2.85 8.80
CA GLU A 90 -17.91 2.31 10.09
C GLU A 90 -17.13 1.04 10.44
N GLU A 91 -16.75 0.94 11.73
CA GLU A 91 -16.11 -0.24 12.30
C GLU A 91 -17.01 -1.48 12.11
N GLY A 92 -16.48 -2.52 11.45
CA GLY A 92 -17.22 -3.76 11.15
C GLY A 92 -17.68 -3.92 9.70
N ASN A 93 -17.51 -2.91 8.84
CA ASN A 93 -17.79 -3.03 7.40
C ASN A 93 -16.59 -3.61 6.63
N GLN A 94 -16.16 -4.80 7.03
CA GLN A 94 -15.06 -5.51 6.40
C GLN A 94 -15.29 -7.03 6.43
N LEU A 95 -14.87 -7.71 5.37
CA LEU A 95 -14.75 -9.17 5.38
C LEU A 95 -13.32 -9.52 5.78
N VAL A 96 -13.18 -10.24 6.88
CA VAL A 96 -11.88 -10.69 7.39
C VAL A 96 -11.74 -12.18 7.15
N HIS A 97 -10.68 -12.58 6.47
CA HIS A 97 -10.31 -13.97 6.25
C HIS A 97 -8.94 -14.26 6.86
N GLN A 98 -8.92 -15.09 7.89
CA GLN A 98 -7.68 -15.44 8.60
C GLN A 98 -6.79 -16.35 7.73
N ILE A 99 -5.50 -16.03 7.69
CA ILE A 99 -4.48 -16.85 7.04
C ILE A 99 -4.11 -17.96 8.03
N GLN A 100 -4.56 -19.18 7.74
CA GLN A 100 -4.32 -20.33 8.61
C GLN A 100 -3.06 -21.07 8.17
N GLY A 101 -2.01 -20.98 8.99
CA GLY A 101 -0.71 -21.57 8.68
C GLY A 101 -0.06 -20.85 7.51
N ASN A 102 0.19 -21.57 6.43
CA ASN A 102 0.98 -21.09 5.30
C ASN A 102 0.16 -20.83 4.03
N SER A 103 -1.17 -20.92 4.09
CA SER A 103 -2.02 -20.63 2.94
C SER A 103 -3.38 -20.11 3.36
N ALA A 104 -4.01 -19.35 2.47
CA ALA A 104 -5.43 -19.00 2.60
C ALA A 104 -6.10 -19.05 1.23
N THR A 105 -7.38 -19.42 1.21
CA THR A 105 -8.18 -19.45 -0.01
C THR A 105 -9.41 -18.60 0.21
N LEU A 106 -9.56 -17.59 -0.63
CA LEU A 106 -10.65 -16.63 -0.58
C LEU A 106 -11.48 -16.71 -1.86
N PHE A 107 -12.80 -16.85 -1.69
CA PHE A 107 -13.76 -16.65 -2.76
C PHE A 107 -14.16 -15.19 -2.75
N LEU A 108 -13.68 -14.43 -3.74
CA LEU A 108 -13.96 -12.99 -3.82
C LEU A 108 -15.44 -12.77 -4.13
N SER A 109 -16.00 -11.63 -3.75
CA SER A 109 -17.36 -11.26 -4.15
C SER A 109 -17.38 -10.89 -5.65
N GLU A 110 -18.45 -11.24 -6.38
CA GLU A 110 -18.66 -10.74 -7.76
C GLU A 110 -18.63 -9.21 -7.82
N LEU A 111 -19.00 -8.54 -6.72
CA LEU A 111 -19.02 -7.09 -6.59
C LEU A 111 -17.62 -6.44 -6.71
N LEU A 112 -16.53 -7.19 -6.50
CA LEU A 112 -15.16 -6.73 -6.75
C LEU A 112 -14.81 -6.64 -8.25
N PHE A 113 -15.67 -7.19 -9.11
CA PHE A 113 -15.48 -7.22 -10.56
C PHE A 113 -16.50 -6.35 -11.30
N ILE A 114 -17.22 -5.49 -10.58
CA ILE A 114 -18.18 -4.56 -11.18
C ILE A 114 -17.49 -3.22 -11.41
N ASP A 115 -17.71 -2.66 -12.60
CA ASP A 115 -17.20 -1.36 -13.02
C ASP A 115 -17.67 -0.24 -12.07
N ASN A 116 -16.81 0.77 -11.86
CA ASN A 116 -17.17 1.95 -11.10
C ASN A 116 -18.26 2.73 -11.87
N PRO A 117 -19.41 3.06 -11.27
CA PRO A 117 -20.46 3.84 -11.93
C PRO A 117 -20.00 5.24 -12.37
N GLY A 118 -18.82 5.70 -11.92
CA GLY A 118 -18.19 6.95 -12.32
C GLY A 118 -17.44 6.91 -13.66
N PHE A 119 -17.16 5.73 -14.24
CA PHE A 119 -16.87 5.68 -15.67
C PHE A 119 -18.18 5.98 -16.40
N GLU A 120 -18.22 7.08 -17.15
CA GLU A 120 -19.32 7.35 -18.07
C GLU A 120 -19.53 6.09 -18.88
N SER A 121 -20.62 5.37 -18.60
CA SER A 121 -20.97 4.19 -19.36
C SER A 121 -20.89 4.58 -20.83
N PRO A 122 -20.17 3.83 -21.67
CA PRO A 122 -20.07 4.18 -23.07
C PRO A 122 -21.49 4.42 -23.59
N PRO A 123 -21.73 5.48 -24.40
CA PRO A 123 -23.07 5.89 -24.81
C PRO A 123 -23.90 4.67 -25.23
N GLU A 124 -25.20 4.63 -24.89
CA GLU A 124 -26.07 3.44 -25.02
C GLU A 124 -25.92 2.70 -26.36
N ASP A 125 -25.65 3.44 -27.44
CA ASP A 125 -25.38 2.91 -28.78
C ASP A 125 -24.19 1.92 -28.81
N ASN A 126 -23.10 2.20 -28.09
CA ASN A 126 -21.93 1.31 -27.96
C ASN A 126 -22.20 0.10 -27.07
N ALA A 127 -23.07 0.23 -26.06
CA ALA A 127 -23.46 -0.87 -25.19
C ALA A 127 -24.35 -1.89 -25.92
N LEU A 128 -25.18 -1.42 -26.86
CA LEU A 128 -25.97 -2.26 -27.75
C LEU A 128 -25.11 -2.95 -28.83
N GLU A 129 -24.09 -2.27 -29.34
CA GLU A 129 -23.19 -2.78 -30.39
C GLU A 129 -22.05 -3.67 -29.88
N ARG A 130 -21.81 -3.72 -28.55
CA ARG A 130 -20.86 -4.66 -27.92
C ARG A 130 -19.40 -4.54 -28.40
N LEU A 131 -18.99 -3.36 -28.87
CA LEU A 131 -17.71 -3.17 -29.55
C LEU A 131 -16.48 -3.15 -28.63
N TYR A 132 -16.67 -2.96 -27.32
CA TYR A 132 -15.57 -2.90 -26.35
C TYR A 132 -15.84 -3.81 -25.14
N PRO A 133 -14.81 -4.52 -24.63
CA PRO A 133 -14.94 -5.29 -23.40
C PRO A 133 -15.21 -4.33 -22.22
N VAL A 134 -16.05 -4.77 -21.26
CA VAL A 134 -16.23 -4.05 -20.00
C VAL A 134 -14.89 -4.06 -19.27
N ILE A 135 -14.34 -2.87 -19.05
CA ILE A 135 -13.11 -2.68 -18.29
C ILE A 135 -13.49 -2.72 -16.82
N VAL A 136 -12.95 -3.68 -16.09
CA VAL A 136 -12.94 -3.66 -14.64
C VAL A 136 -11.64 -2.96 -14.27
N ALA A 137 -11.67 -1.63 -14.34
CA ALA A 137 -10.59 -0.83 -13.80
C ALA A 137 -10.69 -0.91 -12.27
N GLU A 138 -9.52 -0.96 -11.63
CA GLU A 138 -9.38 -0.87 -10.18
C GLU A 138 -10.37 0.18 -9.68
N GLY A 139 -11.34 -0.27 -8.88
CA GLY A 139 -12.23 0.63 -8.20
C GLY A 139 -11.40 1.45 -7.23
N ASP A 140 -10.78 2.52 -7.70
CA ASP A 140 -10.36 3.64 -6.86
C ASP A 140 -11.65 4.34 -6.41
N TRP A 141 -12.38 3.65 -5.53
CA TRP A 141 -13.50 4.20 -4.79
C TRP A 141 -12.91 5.02 -3.65
N SER A 142 -12.25 6.12 -4.00
CA SER A 142 -11.66 7.10 -3.07
C SER A 142 -10.55 6.54 -2.16
N GLU A 143 -9.36 6.32 -2.72
CA GLU A 143 -8.07 6.18 -2.00
C GLU A 143 -7.85 4.87 -1.22
N HIS A 144 -8.80 3.92 -1.24
CA HIS A 144 -8.71 2.68 -0.48
C HIS A 144 -8.53 1.45 -1.38
N ALA A 145 -7.62 0.57 -0.97
CA ALA A 145 -7.40 -0.68 -1.67
C ALA A 145 -8.56 -1.67 -1.46
N PRO A 146 -8.98 -2.40 -2.51
CA PRO A 146 -10.11 -3.31 -2.43
C PRO A 146 -9.80 -4.56 -1.59
N ILE A 147 -8.52 -4.92 -1.46
CA ILE A 147 -8.05 -6.05 -0.67
C ILE A 147 -6.79 -5.59 0.07
N GLN A 148 -6.77 -5.78 1.39
CA GLN A 148 -5.62 -5.55 2.25
C GLN A 148 -5.15 -6.87 2.82
N VAL A 149 -3.84 -7.07 2.88
CA VAL A 149 -3.21 -8.24 3.48
C VAL A 149 -2.39 -7.74 4.66
N GLU A 150 -2.76 -8.18 5.86
CA GLU A 150 -2.02 -7.95 7.10
C GLU A 150 -1.33 -9.26 7.52
N LEU A 151 -0.05 -9.17 7.84
CA LEU A 151 0.78 -10.31 8.25
C LEU A 151 1.41 -10.00 9.60
N ASP A 152 1.25 -10.93 10.53
CA ASP A 152 1.88 -10.87 11.85
C ASP A 152 3.17 -11.68 11.83
N ILE A 153 4.32 -11.01 11.71
CA ILE A 153 5.63 -11.68 11.66
C ILE A 153 5.95 -12.28 13.02
N ALA A 154 6.38 -13.55 13.05
CA ALA A 154 6.70 -14.22 14.30
C ALA A 154 7.90 -13.54 15.00
N GLU A 155 7.89 -13.51 16.34
CA GLU A 155 9.00 -12.96 17.13
C GLU A 155 10.31 -13.76 16.95
N ASP A 156 10.20 -15.04 16.62
CA ASP A 156 11.30 -15.97 16.35
C ASP A 156 11.52 -16.23 14.85
N ALA A 157 10.90 -15.44 13.96
CA ALA A 157 11.11 -15.55 12.52
C ALA A 157 12.60 -15.37 12.17
N GLU A 158 13.15 -16.25 11.34
CA GLU A 158 14.53 -16.13 10.89
C GLU A 158 14.69 -14.88 10.00
N PRO A 159 15.77 -14.10 10.12
CA PRO A 159 16.03 -13.00 9.18
C PRO A 159 16.26 -13.53 7.76
N GLY A 160 15.74 -12.81 6.75
CA GLY A 160 15.87 -13.23 5.36
C GLY A 160 14.81 -12.63 4.45
N ASP A 161 14.90 -12.97 3.16
CA ASP A 161 13.90 -12.62 2.15
C ASP A 161 12.95 -13.80 1.91
N TYR A 162 11.65 -13.52 1.96
CA TYR A 162 10.59 -14.51 1.86
C TYR A 162 9.57 -14.13 0.79
N ASP A 163 9.21 -15.08 -0.07
CA ASP A 163 8.21 -14.84 -1.12
C ASP A 163 6.79 -15.12 -0.61
N PHE A 164 5.95 -14.09 -0.62
CA PHE A 164 4.50 -14.21 -0.45
C PHE A 164 3.84 -14.29 -1.82
N GLN A 165 3.34 -15.48 -2.18
CA GLN A 165 2.78 -15.73 -3.51
C GLN A 165 1.26 -15.61 -3.49
N MET A 166 0.71 -14.95 -4.51
CA MET A 166 -0.72 -14.79 -4.71
C MET A 166 -1.11 -15.34 -6.08
N PHE A 167 -2.20 -16.09 -6.11
CA PHE A 167 -2.77 -16.68 -7.33
C PHE A 167 -4.24 -16.30 -7.44
N LEU A 168 -4.61 -15.65 -8.53
CA LEU A 168 -5.99 -15.45 -8.92
C LEU A 168 -6.31 -16.47 -10.00
N LEU A 169 -7.13 -17.45 -9.65
CA LEU A 169 -7.73 -18.36 -10.61
C LEU A 169 -9.10 -17.81 -10.98
N TYR A 170 -9.34 -17.65 -12.27
CA TYR A 170 -10.62 -17.17 -12.78
C TYR A 170 -10.97 -17.94 -14.05
N SER A 171 -12.26 -18.13 -14.31
CA SER A 171 -12.71 -18.85 -15.50
C SER A 171 -13.89 -18.15 -16.16
N ASP A 172 -13.97 -18.30 -17.47
CA ASP A 172 -15.23 -18.15 -18.18
C ASP A 172 -15.95 -19.52 -18.22
N ARG A 173 -16.90 -19.68 -19.16
CA ARG A 173 -17.68 -20.92 -19.33
C ARG A 173 -16.85 -22.12 -19.76
N LEU A 174 -15.76 -21.89 -20.50
CA LEU A 174 -15.04 -22.93 -21.22
C LEU A 174 -13.58 -23.03 -20.77
N ASP A 175 -12.97 -21.89 -20.45
CA ASP A 175 -11.55 -21.77 -20.22
C ASP A 175 -11.24 -21.27 -18.80
N ALA A 176 -10.15 -21.79 -18.24
CA ALA A 176 -9.61 -21.37 -16.96
C ALA A 176 -8.32 -20.57 -17.19
N PHE A 177 -8.18 -19.49 -16.44
CA PHE A 177 -7.08 -18.54 -16.50
C PHE A 177 -6.47 -18.36 -15.12
N GLN A 178 -5.22 -17.93 -15.10
CA GLN A 178 -4.48 -17.67 -13.87
C GLN A 178 -3.70 -16.36 -14.01
N SER A 179 -3.78 -15.54 -12.97
CA SER A 179 -2.83 -14.47 -12.72
C SER A 179 -2.07 -14.74 -11.43
N SER A 180 -0.83 -14.29 -11.33
CA SER A 180 -0.02 -14.42 -10.13
C SER A 180 0.77 -13.15 -9.85
N ALA A 181 0.95 -12.86 -8.57
CA ALA A 181 1.82 -11.79 -8.08
C ALA A 181 2.63 -12.31 -6.88
N VAL A 182 3.81 -11.72 -6.66
CA VAL A 182 4.70 -12.07 -5.55
C VAL A 182 5.09 -10.79 -4.83
N VAL A 183 5.02 -10.82 -3.50
CA VAL A 183 5.54 -9.76 -2.63
C VAL A 183 6.68 -10.34 -1.81
N GLU A 184 7.85 -9.74 -1.91
CA GLU A 184 9.03 -10.12 -1.13
C GLU A 184 8.92 -9.49 0.27
N ILE A 185 8.96 -10.31 1.30
CA ILE A 185 8.97 -9.92 2.70
C ILE A 185 10.39 -10.10 3.21
N HIS A 186 11.08 -9.00 3.47
CA HIS A 186 12.39 -8.98 4.08
C HIS A 186 12.25 -8.83 5.60
N VAL A 187 12.53 -9.91 6.33
CA VAL A 187 12.62 -9.89 7.80
C VAL A 187 14.00 -9.41 8.19
N GLN A 188 14.05 -8.25 8.82
CA GLN A 188 15.31 -7.64 9.23
C GLN A 188 15.95 -8.43 10.37
N SER A 189 17.26 -8.62 10.27
CA SER A 189 18.07 -9.05 11.39
C SER A 189 18.23 -7.92 12.39
N LYS A 190 18.45 -8.26 13.66
CA LYS A 190 18.79 -7.27 14.71
C LYS A 190 20.00 -6.40 14.30
N VAL A 191 20.93 -6.97 13.53
CA VAL A 191 22.11 -6.22 13.05
C VAL A 191 21.72 -5.15 12.04
N GLU A 192 20.85 -5.48 11.08
CA GLU A 192 20.34 -4.52 10.08
C GLU A 192 19.48 -3.43 10.73
N GLU A 193 18.66 -3.79 11.73
CA GLU A 193 17.87 -2.83 12.51
C GLU A 193 18.78 -1.79 13.22
N TYR A 194 19.94 -2.22 13.72
CA TYR A 194 20.91 -1.36 14.39
C TYR A 194 21.97 -0.73 13.47
N GLU A 195 22.08 -1.13 12.19
CA GLU A 195 23.04 -0.58 11.23
C GLU A 195 23.06 0.96 11.11
N PRO A 196 21.93 1.69 11.22
CA PRO A 196 21.99 3.16 11.18
C PRO A 196 22.71 3.77 12.39
N TRP A 197 22.88 3.05 13.51
CA TRP A 197 23.51 3.60 14.72
C TRP A 197 24.99 3.92 14.56
N PRO A 198 25.86 2.99 14.08
CA PRO A 198 27.25 3.31 13.76
C PRO A 198 27.39 4.53 12.84
N GLN A 199 26.54 4.64 11.81
CA GLN A 199 26.55 5.79 10.90
C GLN A 199 26.16 7.08 11.63
N ARG A 200 25.11 7.05 12.45
CA ARG A 200 24.68 8.19 13.29
C ARG A 200 25.79 8.61 14.27
N PHE A 201 26.49 7.68 14.90
CA PHE A 201 27.62 7.97 15.78
C PHE A 201 28.82 8.55 15.02
N ALA A 202 29.10 8.06 13.81
CA ALA A 202 30.16 8.61 12.96
C ALA A 202 29.85 10.06 12.56
N ILE A 203 28.60 10.35 12.14
CA ILE A 203 28.14 11.70 11.82
C ILE A 203 28.26 12.61 13.05
N LEU A 204 27.80 12.15 14.22
CA LEU A 204 27.91 12.91 15.46
C LEU A 204 29.37 13.19 15.83
N GLY A 205 30.25 12.20 15.72
CA GLY A 205 31.68 12.34 15.96
C GLY A 205 32.33 13.35 15.01
N ALA A 206 31.97 13.31 13.73
CA ALA A 206 32.44 14.28 12.73
C ALA A 206 31.98 15.71 13.05
N LEU A 207 30.72 15.89 13.48
CA LEU A 207 30.19 17.19 13.91
C LEU A 207 30.92 17.74 15.13
N ILE A 208 31.22 16.89 16.14
CA ILE A 208 31.99 17.27 17.32
C ILE A 208 33.42 17.67 16.93
N ALA A 209 34.07 16.89 16.06
CA ALA A 209 35.42 17.19 15.57
C ALA A 209 35.45 18.52 14.80
N LEU A 210 34.46 18.78 13.95
CA LEU A 210 34.32 20.04 13.21
C LEU A 210 34.11 21.22 14.17
N ALA A 211 33.22 21.09 15.16
CA ALA A 211 33.00 22.12 16.17
C ALA A 211 34.28 22.42 16.97
N SER A 212 35.03 21.37 17.35
CA SER A 212 36.32 21.51 18.02
C SER A 212 37.34 22.24 17.14
N LEU A 213 37.37 21.95 15.83
CA LEU A 213 38.26 22.64 14.89
C LEU A 213 37.89 24.12 14.73
N ILE A 214 36.60 24.45 14.62
CA ILE A 214 36.11 25.85 14.53
C ILE A 214 36.49 26.62 15.81
N TYR A 215 36.35 25.98 16.97
CA TYR A 215 36.74 26.58 18.25
C TYR A 215 38.26 26.81 18.32
N GLN A 216 39.07 25.82 17.94
CA GLN A 216 40.53 25.89 18.03
C GLN A 216 41.16 26.85 17.00
N THR A 217 40.59 26.96 15.81
CA THR A 217 41.08 27.88 14.76
C THR A 217 40.82 29.35 15.10
N GLY A 218 40.02 29.65 16.12
CA GLY A 218 39.70 31.03 16.52
C GLY A 218 38.90 31.79 15.46
N ILE A 219 38.35 31.10 14.45
CA ILE A 219 37.54 31.70 13.37
C ILE A 219 36.37 32.49 13.95
N ILE A 220 35.75 32.00 15.03
CA ILE A 220 34.68 32.70 15.75
C ILE A 220 35.17 34.06 16.28
N THR A 221 36.37 34.10 16.84
CA THR A 221 36.99 35.33 17.36
C THR A 221 37.25 36.31 16.23
N TYR A 222 37.72 35.84 15.06
CA TYR A 222 37.89 36.67 13.88
C TYR A 222 36.56 37.24 13.37
N ILE A 223 35.51 36.41 13.24
CA ILE A 223 34.17 36.85 12.80
C ILE A 223 33.59 37.89 13.77
N LEU A 224 33.66 37.64 15.07
CA LEU A 224 33.21 38.59 16.10
C LEU A 224 33.98 39.91 16.02
N SER A 225 35.30 39.85 15.87
CA SER A 225 36.12 41.06 15.74
C SER A 225 35.77 41.87 14.49
N ALA A 226 35.50 41.22 13.35
CA ALA A 226 35.06 41.86 12.12
C ALA A 226 33.67 42.50 12.26
N LEU A 227 32.72 41.82 12.91
CA LEU A 227 31.39 42.36 13.17
C LEU A 227 31.42 43.58 14.11
N ILE A 228 32.24 43.54 15.16
CA ILE A 228 32.44 44.69 16.07
C ILE A 228 33.05 45.87 15.31
N ALA A 229 34.07 45.63 14.48
CA ALA A 229 34.69 46.66 13.66
C ALA A 229 33.69 47.30 12.67
N LEU A 230 32.86 46.49 12.02
CA LEU A 230 31.80 46.95 11.13
C LEU A 230 30.76 47.81 11.87
N ALA A 231 30.28 47.34 13.02
CA ALA A 231 29.31 48.08 13.84
C ALA A 231 29.87 49.43 14.31
N TYR A 232 31.15 49.49 14.70
CA TYR A 232 31.82 50.71 15.09
C TYR A 232 31.96 51.70 13.91
N SER A 233 32.29 51.20 12.71
CA SER A 233 32.37 52.00 11.49
C SER A 233 31.01 52.63 11.12
N ILE A 234 29.92 51.87 11.23
CA ILE A 234 28.55 52.36 11.00
C ILE A 234 28.18 53.43 12.03
N TYR A 235 28.51 53.23 13.31
CA TYR A 235 28.21 54.20 14.37
C TYR A 235 28.93 55.54 14.14
N GLN A 236 30.22 55.51 13.77
CA GLN A 236 31.01 56.70 13.45
C GLN A 236 30.44 57.47 12.24
N THR A 237 30.07 56.77 11.17
CA THR A 237 29.49 57.40 9.97
C THR A 237 28.06 57.92 10.18
N GLY A 238 27.26 57.25 11.01
CA GLY A 238 25.93 57.72 11.40
C GLY A 238 25.96 59.00 12.23
N ILE A 239 26.91 59.15 13.16
CA ILE A 239 27.08 60.38 13.96
C ILE A 239 27.45 61.58 13.08
N ILE A 240 28.31 61.38 12.08
CA ILE A 240 28.74 62.46 11.17
C ILE A 240 27.57 62.99 10.34
N THR A 241 26.55 62.16 10.09
CA THR A 241 25.38 62.53 9.29
C THR A 241 24.36 63.38 10.06
N TYR A 242 24.42 63.43 11.40
CA TYR A 242 23.49 64.22 12.25
C TYR A 242 24.07 65.56 12.75
N ILE A 243 25.34 65.86 12.47
CA ILE A 243 26.04 67.08 12.95
C ILE A 243 26.24 68.12 11.82
N LEU A 244 25.83 67.81 10.59
CA LEU A 244 25.81 68.73 9.44
C LEU A 244 24.37 69.11 9.08
#